data_AF-A0A503XK86-F1
#
_entry.id   AF-A0A503XK86-F1
#
_cell.length_a   1.000
_cell.length_b   1.000
_cell.length_c   1.000
_cell.angle_alpha   90.00
_cell.angle_beta   90.00
_cell.angle_gamma   90.00
#
_symmetry.space_group_name_H-M   'P 1'
#
loop_
_entity.id
_entity.type
_entity.pdbx_description
1 polymer ?
#
loop_
_entity_poly.entity_id
_entity_poly.type
_entity_poly.pdbx_seq_one_letter_code
_entity_poly.pdbx_strand_id
1 'polypeptide(L)'
;MRVLVTGASGLIGAALCARLAAGGHDVVRVLHRPSVAPFTGPTPILLDMANALRAQDWIPHLAGADAVVNCAGVLQDSVRENTQHVHTGGAAALFAACEQANVKKVIHFSAIGVDRQQPSAFSASKLAGDEALMARDLNWVILRPSVVLGRPAFGASALFRGLAALPLLPVMPDTGRLQVVQLDDVISTVLFFLRPDSPSRLALELAGPEALSMNKVVACYRHWFGWNSAQEFILPNWAAAILYRIGDAAAQLGWRPPMRSNAAKEIERGAVGDPQPWIAETGIQPSTLATALSLNPATVQERWFAGLYVVKPAIFVVLPFFWIMTGVISLTTGWRSGVELLIDTAVGALAGPAVVAGALADMIVGALIAWRPTGRLGLFGAIVLSLFYAIAGSILRPELWNEPLGPLIKILPILVLHFVALAVLEER
;
A
#
# COMPACT_ATOMS: atom_id res chain seq x y z
N MET A 1 0.87 26.95 15.72
CA MET A 1 1.16 25.79 16.61
C MET A 1 2.18 24.91 15.94
N ARG A 2 3.05 24.27 16.72
CA ARG A 2 3.97 23.24 16.28
C ARG A 2 3.39 21.85 16.55
N VAL A 3 3.15 21.07 15.50
CA VAL A 3 2.47 19.77 15.59
C VAL A 3 3.40 18.68 15.08
N LEU A 4 3.70 17.68 15.92
CA LEU A 4 4.42 16.49 15.50
C LEU A 4 3.43 15.44 14.98
N VAL A 5 3.66 14.96 13.75
CA VAL A 5 2.78 13.99 13.09
C VAL A 5 3.58 12.73 12.77
N THR A 6 3.20 11.61 13.39
CA THR A 6 3.72 10.28 13.00
C THR A 6 2.89 9.66 11.90
N GLY A 7 3.45 8.70 11.16
CA GLY A 7 2.78 8.14 9.99
C GLY A 7 2.58 9.19 8.89
N ALA A 8 3.44 10.21 8.83
CA ALA A 8 3.28 11.37 7.94
C ALA A 8 3.38 11.05 6.44
N SER A 9 3.83 9.84 6.09
CA SER A 9 3.78 9.34 4.70
C SER A 9 2.47 8.62 4.36
N GLY A 10 1.64 8.27 5.35
CA GLY A 10 0.35 7.57 5.19
C GLY A 10 -0.75 8.45 4.58
N LEU A 11 -1.89 7.83 4.25
CA LEU A 11 -3.06 8.55 3.68
C LEU A 11 -3.51 9.71 4.58
N ILE A 12 -3.77 9.42 5.86
CA ILE A 12 -4.22 10.41 6.84
C ILE A 12 -3.08 11.38 7.17
N GLY A 13 -1.90 10.87 7.53
CA GLY A 13 -0.77 11.69 7.96
C GLY A 13 -0.30 12.69 6.91
N ALA A 14 -0.20 12.27 5.64
CA ALA A 14 0.22 13.16 4.56
C ALA A 14 -0.82 14.27 4.29
N ALA A 15 -2.10 13.92 4.25
CA ALA A 15 -3.19 14.89 4.07
C ALA A 15 -3.27 15.87 5.25
N LEU A 16 -3.11 15.38 6.48
CA LEU A 16 -3.06 16.21 7.68
C LEU A 16 -1.89 17.20 7.62
N CYS A 17 -0.69 16.72 7.28
CA CYS A 17 0.49 17.57 7.20
C CYS A 17 0.29 18.69 6.16
N ALA A 18 -0.27 18.37 5.00
CA ALA A 18 -0.58 19.36 3.96
C ALA A 18 -1.60 20.39 4.45
N ARG A 19 -2.67 19.96 5.12
CA ARG A 19 -3.72 20.85 5.65
C ARG A 19 -3.23 21.74 6.80
N LEU A 20 -2.40 21.21 7.69
CA LEU A 20 -1.77 21.97 8.77
C LEU A 20 -0.79 23.02 8.23
N ALA A 21 0.07 22.64 7.28
CA ALA A 21 1.01 23.57 6.66
C ALA A 21 0.28 24.71 5.91
N ALA A 22 -0.79 24.38 5.17
CA ALA A 22 -1.64 25.37 4.52
C ALA A 22 -2.35 26.31 5.51
N GLY A 23 -2.63 25.84 6.73
CA GLY A 23 -3.15 26.63 7.84
C GLY A 23 -2.10 27.46 8.59
N GLY A 24 -0.84 27.48 8.14
CA GLY A 24 0.26 28.23 8.79
C GLY A 24 0.80 27.58 10.07
N HIS A 25 0.53 26.30 10.31
CA HIS A 25 1.11 25.56 11.42
C HIS A 25 2.53 25.08 11.10
N ASP A 26 3.39 24.98 12.12
CA ASP A 26 4.71 24.37 12.02
C ASP A 26 4.58 22.85 12.15
N VAL A 27 4.85 22.10 11.09
CA VAL A 27 4.56 20.65 11.03
C VAL A 27 5.84 19.85 11.07
N VAL A 28 6.05 19.13 12.17
CA VAL A 28 7.17 18.19 12.33
C VAL A 28 6.72 16.81 11.86
N ARG A 29 7.18 16.41 10.67
CA ARG A 29 6.82 15.11 10.08
C ARG A 29 7.76 14.01 10.56
N VAL A 30 7.23 12.92 11.08
CA VAL A 30 8.00 11.70 11.39
C VAL A 30 7.76 10.66 10.31
N LEU A 31 8.85 10.25 9.65
CA LEU A 31 8.86 9.29 8.56
C LEU A 31 9.79 8.12 8.89
N HIS A 32 9.39 6.90 8.55
CA HIS A 32 10.26 5.73 8.67
C HIS A 32 11.26 5.58 7.50
N ARG A 33 11.08 6.35 6.41
CA ARG A 33 11.95 6.37 5.22
C ARG A 33 12.00 7.79 4.64
N PRO A 34 13.11 8.16 3.97
CA PRO A 34 13.17 9.41 3.21
C PRO A 34 12.00 9.51 2.24
N SER A 35 11.38 10.69 2.19
CA SER A 35 10.36 11.02 1.19
C SER A 35 10.97 11.97 0.16
N VAL A 36 10.73 11.69 -1.11
CA VAL A 36 11.08 12.59 -2.22
C VAL A 36 10.01 13.64 -2.47
N ALA A 37 8.85 13.53 -1.82
CA ALA A 37 7.76 14.48 -2.00
C ALA A 37 8.14 15.86 -1.41
N PRO A 38 8.05 16.94 -2.21
CA PRO A 38 8.34 18.28 -1.72
C PRO A 38 7.35 18.66 -0.62
N PHE A 39 7.85 19.32 0.41
CA PHE A 39 7.03 19.83 1.50
C PHE A 39 7.69 21.06 2.09
N THR A 40 6.90 22.12 2.23
CA THR A 40 7.33 23.37 2.83
C THR A 40 7.20 23.27 4.34
N GLY A 41 8.33 23.18 5.04
CA GLY A 41 8.38 23.07 6.50
C GLY A 41 9.71 22.52 6.97
N PRO A 42 9.82 22.17 8.27
CA PRO A 42 11.02 21.58 8.83
C PRO A 42 11.44 20.28 8.12
N THR A 43 12.74 19.99 8.18
CA THR A 43 13.29 18.69 7.77
C THR A 43 12.56 17.57 8.51
N PRO A 44 12.06 16.54 7.80
CA PRO A 44 11.37 15.44 8.45
C PRO A 44 12.32 14.66 9.35
N ILE A 45 11.78 14.14 10.46
CA ILE A 45 12.49 13.26 11.37
C ILE A 45 12.42 11.84 10.80
N LEU A 46 13.58 11.22 10.60
CA LEU A 46 13.67 9.83 10.21
C LEU A 46 13.71 8.94 11.44
N LEU A 47 12.57 8.39 11.82
CA LEU A 47 12.42 7.51 12.97
C LEU A 47 11.39 6.42 12.68
N ASP A 48 11.79 5.17 12.90
CA ASP A 48 10.91 4.02 12.76
C ASP A 48 10.26 3.70 14.11
N MET A 49 8.93 3.84 14.17
CA MET A 49 8.16 3.54 15.38
C MET A 49 8.27 2.08 15.82
N ALA A 50 8.56 1.15 14.89
CA ALA A 50 8.77 -0.25 15.24
C ALA A 50 10.06 -0.47 16.05
N ASN A 51 10.98 0.49 16.03
CA ASN A 51 12.28 0.43 16.71
C ASN A 51 12.41 1.47 17.84
N ALA A 52 11.63 2.56 17.80
CA ALA A 52 11.58 3.60 18.82
C ALA A 52 10.69 3.20 20.01
N LEU A 53 11.16 2.20 20.78
CA LEU A 53 10.39 1.51 21.82
C LEU A 53 10.60 2.11 23.22
N ARG A 54 11.39 3.18 23.37
CA ARG A 54 11.64 3.86 24.64
C ARG A 54 11.28 5.32 24.55
N ALA A 55 10.85 5.91 25.68
CA ALA A 55 10.51 7.34 25.71
C ALA A 55 11.70 8.23 25.29
N GLN A 56 12.92 7.83 25.64
CA GLN A 56 14.15 8.55 25.29
C GLN A 56 14.38 8.65 23.78
N ASP A 57 13.85 7.71 22.99
CA ASP A 57 13.94 7.75 21.52
C ASP A 57 13.11 8.91 20.94
N TRP A 58 12.12 9.41 21.69
CA TRP A 58 11.15 10.41 21.25
C TRP A 58 11.38 11.80 21.85
N ILE A 59 11.88 11.90 23.08
CA ILE A 59 12.06 13.16 23.81
C ILE A 59 12.80 14.24 22.98
N PRO A 60 13.92 13.95 22.30
CA PRO A 60 14.64 14.96 21.51
C PRO A 60 13.80 15.59 20.39
N HIS A 61 12.75 14.89 19.94
CA HIS A 61 11.90 15.27 18.82
C HIS A 61 10.65 16.05 19.25
N LEU A 62 10.33 16.04 20.54
CA LEU A 62 9.15 16.70 21.11
C LEU A 62 9.41 18.15 21.54
N ALA A 63 10.65 18.63 21.45
CA ALA A 63 11.03 19.97 21.85
C ALA A 63 10.19 21.05 21.13
N GLY A 64 9.45 21.84 21.90
CA GLY A 64 8.60 22.91 21.41
C GLY A 64 7.31 22.47 20.70
N ALA A 65 6.97 21.18 20.72
CA ALA A 65 5.71 20.70 20.16
C ALA A 65 4.51 21.07 21.06
N ASP A 66 3.48 21.67 20.48
CA ASP A 66 2.23 21.98 21.17
C ASP A 66 1.29 20.76 21.22
N ALA A 67 1.39 19.89 20.21
CA ALA A 67 0.56 18.71 20.07
C ALA A 67 1.25 17.59 19.29
N VAL A 68 0.83 16.36 19.55
CA VAL A 68 1.24 15.15 18.81
C VAL A 68 0.01 14.51 18.18
N VAL A 69 0.10 14.19 16.88
CA VAL A 69 -0.91 13.40 16.17
C VAL A 69 -0.28 12.10 15.69
N ASN A 70 -0.65 11.00 16.35
CA ASN A 70 -0.17 9.66 16.00
C ASN A 70 -1.07 9.04 14.91
N CYS A 71 -0.66 9.17 13.65
CA CYS A 71 -1.33 8.53 12.49
C CYS A 71 -0.65 7.22 12.08
N ALA A 72 0.35 6.74 12.81
CA ALA A 72 1.05 5.52 12.45
C ALA A 72 0.15 4.30 12.66
N GLY A 73 0.10 3.46 11.64
CA GLY A 73 -0.64 2.22 11.65
C GLY A 73 -0.22 1.33 10.50
N VAL A 74 -0.09 0.04 10.79
CA VAL A 74 0.19 -1.01 9.82
C VAL A 74 -0.94 -2.03 9.93
N LEU A 75 -1.65 -2.30 8.84
CA LEU A 75 -2.79 -3.23 8.90
C LEU A 75 -2.34 -4.65 9.22
N GLN A 76 -1.12 -5.02 8.83
CA GLN A 76 -0.60 -6.37 8.94
C GLN A 76 0.91 -6.37 9.06
N ASP A 77 1.44 -7.44 9.64
CA ASP A 77 2.88 -7.69 9.67
C ASP A 77 3.44 -7.86 8.26
N SER A 78 4.66 -7.38 8.08
CA SER A 78 5.48 -7.65 6.91
C SER A 78 6.89 -8.03 7.35
N VAL A 79 7.74 -8.46 6.41
CA VAL A 79 9.16 -8.77 6.66
C VAL A 79 9.91 -7.63 7.40
N ARG A 80 9.39 -6.39 7.35
CA ARG A 80 10.01 -5.20 7.95
C ARG A 80 9.16 -4.50 9.01
N GLU A 81 7.92 -4.91 9.23
CA GLU A 81 6.98 -4.21 10.09
C GLU A 81 6.30 -5.21 11.02
N ASN A 82 6.41 -4.96 12.32
CA ASN A 82 5.73 -5.73 13.36
C ASN A 82 4.60 -4.86 13.95
N THR A 83 3.36 -5.30 13.77
CA THR A 83 2.14 -4.61 14.20
C THR A 83 2.14 -4.34 15.71
N GLN A 84 2.61 -5.28 16.52
CA GLN A 84 2.71 -5.12 17.98
C GLN A 84 3.74 -4.04 18.35
N HIS A 85 4.89 -4.02 17.68
CA HIS A 85 5.90 -2.99 17.93
C HIS A 85 5.39 -1.59 17.53
N VAL A 86 4.71 -1.46 16.40
CA VAL A 86 4.21 -0.15 15.95
C VAL A 86 3.01 0.33 16.77
N HIS A 87 2.02 -0.53 16.99
CA HIS A 87 0.74 -0.14 17.62
C HIS A 87 0.80 -0.08 19.13
N THR A 88 1.62 -0.93 19.76
CA THR A 88 1.71 -1.02 21.22
C THR A 88 3.01 -0.40 21.71
N GLY A 89 4.17 -0.98 21.35
CA GLY A 89 5.46 -0.56 21.90
C GLY A 89 5.83 0.89 21.56
N GLY A 90 5.92 1.21 20.28
CA GLY A 90 6.29 2.54 19.80
C GLY A 90 5.25 3.62 20.12
N ALA A 91 3.96 3.26 20.09
CA ALA A 91 2.89 4.17 20.51
C ALA A 91 3.00 4.49 22.01
N ALA A 92 3.13 3.47 22.87
CA ALA A 92 3.29 3.65 24.31
C ALA A 92 4.55 4.47 24.66
N ALA A 93 5.67 4.21 23.96
CA ALA A 93 6.90 4.97 24.10
C ALA A 93 6.72 6.45 23.74
N LEU A 94 6.04 6.74 22.63
CA LEU A 94 5.68 8.10 22.23
C LEU A 94 4.82 8.80 23.29
N PHE A 95 3.78 8.13 23.80
CA PHE A 95 2.89 8.71 24.79
C PHE A 95 3.59 8.99 26.13
N ALA A 96 4.42 8.07 26.60
CA ALA A 96 5.26 8.27 27.77
C ALA A 96 6.24 9.45 27.58
N ALA A 97 6.79 9.61 26.38
CA ALA A 97 7.64 10.75 26.05
C ALA A 97 6.87 12.07 26.02
N CYS A 98 5.62 12.08 25.53
CA CYS A 98 4.76 13.27 25.56
C CYS A 98 4.51 13.75 27.00
N GLU A 99 4.21 12.82 27.90
CA GLU A 99 4.02 13.09 29.33
C GLU A 99 5.30 13.67 29.97
N GLN A 100 6.46 13.06 29.72
CA GLN A 100 7.76 13.53 30.23
C GLN A 100 8.20 14.89 29.64
N ALA A 101 7.88 15.15 28.38
CA ALA A 101 8.21 16.41 27.69
C ALA A 101 7.14 17.50 27.88
N ASN A 102 6.10 17.24 28.68
CA ASN A 102 4.98 18.15 28.94
C ASN A 102 4.19 18.56 27.67
N VAL A 103 4.15 17.68 26.65
CA VAL A 103 3.31 17.84 25.45
C VAL A 103 1.95 17.24 25.76
N LYS A 104 1.04 18.06 26.30
CA LYS A 104 -0.21 17.57 26.89
C LYS A 104 -1.24 17.09 25.87
N LYS A 105 -1.29 17.65 24.65
CA LYS A 105 -2.33 17.36 23.67
C LYS A 105 -1.89 16.24 22.72
N VAL A 106 -2.60 15.11 22.75
CA VAL A 106 -2.30 13.93 21.92
C VAL A 106 -3.55 13.45 21.20
N ILE A 107 -3.49 13.32 19.87
CA ILE A 107 -4.54 12.69 19.07
C ILE A 107 -4.00 11.37 18.54
N HIS A 108 -4.69 10.27 18.80
CA HIS A 108 -4.27 8.93 18.37
C HIS A 108 -5.28 8.29 17.43
N PHE A 109 -4.79 7.81 16.28
CA PHE A 109 -5.59 7.01 15.38
C PHE A 109 -5.54 5.53 15.76
N SER A 110 -6.71 5.00 16.10
CA SER A 110 -6.97 3.58 16.34
C SER A 110 -7.76 2.99 15.15
N ALA A 111 -8.64 2.03 15.38
CA ALA A 111 -9.53 1.47 14.37
C ALA A 111 -10.94 1.24 14.94
N ILE A 112 -11.96 1.30 14.09
CA ILE A 112 -13.35 1.09 14.51
C ILE A 112 -13.58 -0.32 15.06
N GLY A 113 -14.38 -0.42 16.13
CA GLY A 113 -14.74 -1.68 16.74
C GLY A 113 -13.60 -2.48 17.38
N VAL A 114 -12.40 -1.91 17.63
CA VAL A 114 -11.27 -2.62 18.27
C VAL A 114 -11.61 -3.23 19.64
N ASP A 115 -12.62 -2.70 20.31
CA ASP A 115 -13.15 -3.08 21.62
C ASP A 115 -14.31 -4.10 21.58
N ARG A 116 -14.73 -4.56 20.39
CA ARG A 116 -15.74 -5.63 20.31
C ARG A 116 -15.16 -6.98 20.72
N GLN A 117 -16.05 -7.90 21.12
CA GLN A 117 -15.70 -9.27 21.48
C GLN A 117 -14.96 -9.98 20.32
N GLN A 118 -14.02 -10.86 20.69
CA GLN A 118 -13.18 -11.64 19.77
C GLN A 118 -12.31 -10.79 18.83
N PRO A 119 -11.40 -9.95 19.36
CA PRO A 119 -10.55 -9.11 18.53
C PRO A 119 -9.60 -9.96 17.66
N SER A 120 -9.38 -9.55 16.41
CA SER A 120 -8.25 -10.04 15.63
C SER A 120 -6.92 -9.61 16.26
N ALA A 121 -5.80 -10.20 15.83
CA ALA A 121 -4.48 -9.75 16.29
C ALA A 121 -4.23 -8.25 16.00
N PHE A 122 -4.69 -7.76 14.85
CA PHE A 122 -4.63 -6.33 14.50
C PHE A 122 -5.47 -5.50 15.48
N SER A 123 -6.72 -5.88 15.71
CA SER A 123 -7.62 -5.17 16.62
C SER A 123 -7.10 -5.16 18.06
N ALA A 124 -6.58 -6.30 18.54
CA ALA A 124 -6.00 -6.41 19.87
C ALA A 124 -4.76 -5.50 20.03
N SER A 125 -3.88 -5.44 19.01
CA SER A 125 -2.71 -4.56 19.04
C SER A 125 -3.08 -3.07 19.08
N LYS A 126 -4.15 -2.68 18.38
CA LYS A 126 -4.68 -1.30 18.39
C LYS A 126 -5.34 -0.96 19.71
N LEU A 127 -6.14 -1.87 20.27
CA LEU A 127 -6.76 -1.68 21.58
C LEU A 127 -5.72 -1.52 22.69
N ALA A 128 -4.63 -2.30 22.67
CA ALA A 128 -3.53 -2.14 23.62
C ALA A 128 -2.85 -0.76 23.49
N GLY A 129 -2.80 -0.18 22.30
CA GLY A 129 -2.35 1.20 22.07
C GLY A 129 -3.30 2.24 22.66
N ASP A 130 -4.61 2.04 22.49
CA ASP A 130 -5.65 2.88 23.12
C ASP A 130 -5.49 2.88 24.63
N GLU A 131 -5.41 1.70 25.25
CA GLU A 131 -5.26 1.52 26.70
C GLU A 131 -3.96 2.18 27.21
N ALA A 132 -2.86 2.05 26.48
CA ALA A 132 -1.58 2.67 26.83
C ALA A 132 -1.65 4.20 26.83
N LEU A 133 -2.49 4.81 25.98
CA LEU A 133 -2.74 6.25 25.98
C LEU A 133 -3.71 6.66 27.10
N MET A 134 -4.80 5.91 27.27
CA MET A 134 -5.82 6.18 28.29
C MET A 134 -5.25 6.16 29.72
N ALA A 135 -4.20 5.37 29.95
CA ALA A 135 -3.49 5.29 31.23
C ALA A 135 -2.59 6.51 31.54
N ARG A 136 -2.45 7.47 30.61
CA ARG A 136 -1.56 8.64 30.77
C ARG A 136 -2.29 9.87 31.28
N ASP A 137 -1.58 10.74 31.98
CA ASP A 137 -2.09 12.05 32.38
C ASP A 137 -1.95 13.08 31.25
N LEU A 138 -2.61 12.80 30.13
CA LEU A 138 -2.59 13.60 28.90
C LEU A 138 -4.00 14.04 28.50
N ASN A 139 -4.07 15.14 27.75
CA ASN A 139 -5.28 15.59 27.06
C ASN A 139 -5.39 14.82 25.74
N TRP A 140 -5.81 13.56 25.83
CA TRP A 140 -5.84 12.66 24.68
C TRP A 140 -7.19 12.63 23.97
N VAL A 141 -7.19 12.37 22.67
CA VAL A 141 -8.37 12.05 21.87
C VAL A 141 -8.05 10.82 21.01
N ILE A 142 -8.87 9.78 21.13
CA ILE A 142 -8.71 8.56 20.34
C ILE A 142 -9.74 8.56 19.22
N LEU A 143 -9.26 8.55 17.98
CA LEU A 143 -10.10 8.51 16.78
C LEU A 143 -10.06 7.10 16.21
N ARG A 144 -11.22 6.44 16.15
CA ARG A 144 -11.42 5.09 15.63
C ARG A 144 -12.12 5.13 14.29
N PRO A 145 -11.41 5.47 13.19
CA PRO A 145 -12.04 5.54 11.89
C PRO A 145 -12.43 4.15 11.38
N SER A 146 -13.51 4.13 10.61
CA SER A 146 -13.82 3.02 9.70
C SER A 146 -12.86 3.03 8.50
N VAL A 147 -13.30 2.50 7.35
CA VAL A 147 -12.57 2.55 6.09
C VAL A 147 -12.52 3.99 5.60
N VAL A 148 -11.34 4.60 5.74
CA VAL A 148 -11.09 5.96 5.25
C VAL A 148 -10.85 5.93 3.74
N LEU A 149 -11.74 6.57 2.99
CA LEU A 149 -11.58 6.76 1.55
C LEU A 149 -11.32 8.23 1.21
N GLY A 150 -10.52 8.47 0.18
CA GLY A 150 -10.18 9.82 -0.26
C GLY A 150 -9.69 9.88 -1.71
N ARG A 151 -9.30 11.09 -2.11
CA ARG A 151 -8.75 11.33 -3.45
C ARG A 151 -7.42 10.61 -3.69
N PRO A 152 -6.46 10.57 -2.75
CA PRO A 152 -5.22 9.83 -2.98
C PRO A 152 -5.49 8.32 -3.14
N ALA A 153 -4.97 7.72 -4.20
CA ALA A 153 -5.08 6.29 -4.46
C ALA A 153 -4.11 5.50 -3.56
N PHE A 154 -4.46 5.38 -2.28
CA PHE A 154 -3.68 4.65 -1.27
C PHE A 154 -4.56 3.72 -0.43
N GLY A 155 -4.03 2.55 -0.05
CA GLY A 155 -4.74 1.59 0.80
C GLY A 155 -6.11 1.19 0.22
N ALA A 156 -7.17 1.31 1.03
CA ALA A 156 -8.53 0.99 0.60
C ALA A 156 -9.01 1.84 -0.59
N SER A 157 -8.58 3.10 -0.70
CA SER A 157 -8.92 3.98 -1.83
C SER A 157 -8.37 3.45 -3.15
N ALA A 158 -7.15 2.88 -3.13
CA ALA A 158 -6.58 2.20 -4.28
C ALA A 158 -7.30 0.88 -4.61
N LEU A 159 -7.59 0.09 -3.57
CA LEU A 159 -8.28 -1.20 -3.71
C LEU A 159 -9.65 -1.04 -4.39
N PHE A 160 -10.50 -0.12 -3.91
CA PHE A 160 -11.85 0.05 -4.48
C PHE A 160 -11.83 0.60 -5.91
N ARG A 161 -10.85 1.43 -6.27
CA ARG A 161 -10.61 1.83 -7.67
C ARG A 161 -10.24 0.62 -8.52
N GLY A 162 -9.33 -0.22 -8.04
CA GLY A 162 -8.94 -1.45 -8.74
C GLY A 162 -10.09 -2.45 -8.92
N LEU A 163 -10.85 -2.72 -7.86
CA LEU A 163 -12.03 -3.58 -7.91
C LEU A 163 -13.08 -3.05 -8.89
N ALA A 164 -13.25 -1.72 -8.97
CA ALA A 164 -14.15 -1.10 -9.92
C ALA A 164 -13.73 -1.31 -11.39
N ALA A 165 -12.46 -1.62 -11.70
CA ALA A 165 -12.02 -1.96 -13.06
C ALA A 165 -12.38 -3.39 -13.48
N LEU A 166 -12.74 -4.28 -12.55
CA LEU A 166 -13.12 -5.64 -12.88
C LEU A 166 -14.52 -5.67 -13.52
N PRO A 167 -14.69 -6.25 -14.73
CA PRO A 167 -16.01 -6.41 -15.32
C PRO A 167 -16.88 -7.42 -14.55
N LEU A 168 -16.22 -8.42 -13.96
CA LEU A 168 -16.79 -9.45 -13.11
C LEU A 168 -16.16 -9.33 -11.72
N LEU A 169 -16.94 -8.85 -10.74
CA LEU A 169 -16.51 -8.56 -9.38
C LEU A 169 -16.60 -9.82 -8.51
N PRO A 170 -15.47 -10.35 -7.99
CA PRO A 170 -15.50 -11.39 -6.98
C PRO A 170 -16.00 -10.80 -5.65
N VAL A 171 -17.04 -11.40 -5.09
CA VAL A 171 -17.54 -11.07 -3.76
C VAL A 171 -17.14 -12.19 -2.80
N MET A 172 -16.42 -11.83 -1.75
CA MET A 172 -16.07 -12.78 -0.69
C MET A 172 -17.33 -13.14 0.11
N PRO A 173 -17.54 -14.43 0.43
CA PRO A 173 -18.63 -14.83 1.31
C PRO A 173 -18.47 -14.17 2.68
N ASP A 174 -19.60 -13.95 3.36
CA ASP A 174 -19.65 -13.41 4.73
C ASP A 174 -18.99 -12.03 4.93
N THR A 175 -18.78 -11.26 3.85
CA THR A 175 -18.19 -9.91 3.94
C THR A 175 -19.10 -8.98 4.74
N GLY A 176 -18.57 -8.44 5.83
CA GLY A 176 -19.25 -7.46 6.67
C GLY A 176 -19.49 -6.13 5.96
N ARG A 177 -20.42 -5.34 6.48
CA ARG A 177 -20.72 -4.00 5.95
C ARG A 177 -19.64 -2.99 6.33
N LEU A 178 -19.52 -1.92 5.56
CA LEU A 178 -18.54 -0.86 5.70
C LEU A 178 -19.26 0.50 5.80
N GLN A 179 -19.00 1.25 6.87
CA GLN A 179 -19.41 2.66 6.97
C GLN A 179 -18.26 3.58 6.58
N VAL A 180 -18.07 3.73 5.27
CA VAL A 180 -16.98 4.51 4.69
C VAL A 180 -16.98 5.95 5.20
N VAL A 181 -15.86 6.37 5.80
CA VAL A 181 -15.66 7.76 6.22
C VAL A 181 -14.74 8.48 5.22
N GLN A 182 -15.03 9.75 4.92
CA GLN A 182 -14.21 10.51 3.99
C GLN A 182 -12.96 11.06 4.66
N LEU A 183 -11.84 11.05 3.94
CA LEU A 183 -10.57 11.58 4.41
C LEU A 183 -10.71 13.04 4.86
N ASP A 184 -11.44 13.86 4.11
CA ASP A 184 -11.60 15.29 4.44
C ASP A 184 -12.36 15.50 5.76
N ASP A 185 -13.34 14.65 6.07
CA ASP A 185 -14.06 14.68 7.35
C ASP A 185 -13.14 14.26 8.50
N VAL A 186 -12.31 13.23 8.28
CA VAL A 186 -11.29 12.79 9.24
C VAL A 186 -10.28 13.90 9.52
N ILE A 187 -9.77 14.58 8.49
CA ILE A 187 -8.82 15.68 8.68
C ILE A 187 -9.49 16.86 9.40
N SER A 188 -10.72 17.21 9.03
CA SER A 188 -11.49 18.27 9.69
C SER A 188 -11.70 17.96 11.18
N THR A 189 -11.90 16.70 11.53
CA THR A 189 -11.99 16.23 12.92
C THR A 189 -10.69 16.42 13.68
N VAL A 190 -9.55 16.09 13.09
CA VAL A 190 -8.24 16.34 13.73
C VAL A 190 -8.03 17.84 13.95
N LEU A 191 -8.32 18.68 12.95
CA LEU A 191 -8.21 20.13 13.08
C LEU A 191 -9.11 20.69 14.19
N PHE A 192 -10.33 20.15 14.35
CA PHE A 192 -11.24 20.51 15.44
C PHE A 192 -10.60 20.25 16.82
N PHE A 193 -10.01 19.07 17.01
CA PHE A 193 -9.39 18.65 18.28
C PHE A 193 -8.02 19.27 18.55
N LEU A 194 -7.39 19.87 17.54
CA LEU A 194 -6.16 20.65 17.73
C LEU A 194 -6.43 22.03 18.35
N ARG A 195 -7.66 22.53 18.34
CA ARG A 195 -8.01 23.82 18.96
C ARG A 195 -7.81 23.79 20.48
N PRO A 196 -7.43 24.92 21.13
CA PRO A 196 -7.17 24.96 22.57
C PRO A 196 -8.32 24.43 23.43
N ASP A 197 -9.56 24.84 23.15
CA ASP A 197 -10.75 24.55 23.97
C ASP A 197 -11.49 23.27 23.56
N SER A 198 -10.85 22.39 22.78
CA SER A 198 -11.47 21.13 22.38
C SER A 198 -11.62 20.19 23.59
N PRO A 199 -12.72 19.42 23.67
CA PRO A 199 -12.85 18.38 24.70
C PRO A 199 -11.72 17.34 24.55
N SER A 200 -11.38 16.70 25.66
CA SER A 200 -10.32 15.69 25.73
C SER A 200 -10.75 14.49 26.59
N ARG A 201 -9.93 13.44 26.61
CA ARG A 201 -10.18 12.15 27.27
C ARG A 201 -11.43 11.44 26.77
N LEU A 202 -11.56 11.40 25.45
CA LEU A 202 -12.67 10.77 24.75
C LEU A 202 -12.19 9.92 23.58
N ALA A 203 -12.94 8.85 23.29
CA ALA A 203 -12.73 7.96 22.17
C ALA A 203 -13.96 8.01 21.26
N LEU A 204 -13.76 8.27 19.97
CA LEU A 204 -14.84 8.47 18.99
C LEU A 204 -14.69 7.54 17.80
N GLU A 205 -15.79 6.92 17.39
CA GLU A 205 -15.86 6.19 16.13
C GLU A 205 -16.13 7.15 14.97
N LEU A 206 -15.23 7.17 13.98
CA LEU A 206 -15.42 7.98 12.77
C LEU A 206 -15.99 7.09 11.67
N ALA A 207 -17.31 7.05 11.59
CA ALA A 207 -18.07 6.25 10.64
C ALA A 207 -18.84 7.14 9.66
N GLY A 208 -18.93 6.69 8.40
CA GLY A 208 -19.81 7.33 7.42
C GLY A 208 -21.29 7.20 7.77
N PRO A 209 -22.15 7.97 7.09
CA PRO A 209 -23.59 7.96 7.34
C PRO A 209 -24.29 6.66 6.91
N GLU A 210 -23.66 5.87 6.04
CA GLU A 210 -24.30 4.71 5.39
C GLU A 210 -23.49 3.43 5.59
N ALA A 211 -24.14 2.36 6.06
CA ALA A 211 -23.55 1.02 6.13
C ALA A 211 -23.71 0.29 4.79
N LEU A 212 -22.66 0.31 3.97
CA LEU A 212 -22.65 -0.21 2.62
C LEU A 212 -22.03 -1.61 2.56
N SER A 213 -22.54 -2.48 1.70
CA SER A 213 -21.82 -3.70 1.32
C SER A 213 -20.65 -3.38 0.36
N MET A 214 -19.64 -4.24 0.31
CA MET A 214 -18.46 -4.03 -0.55
C MET A 214 -18.83 -3.76 -2.02
N ASN A 215 -19.78 -4.51 -2.56
CA ASN A 215 -20.26 -4.34 -3.94
C ASN A 215 -20.94 -2.97 -4.17
N LYS A 216 -21.63 -2.42 -3.16
CA LYS A 216 -22.21 -1.06 -3.25
C LYS A 216 -21.12 0.02 -3.25
N VAL A 217 -20.06 -0.14 -2.45
CA VAL A 217 -18.89 0.75 -2.51
C VAL A 217 -18.25 0.70 -3.90
N VAL A 218 -18.04 -0.49 -4.46
CA VAL A 218 -17.52 -0.66 -5.83
C VAL A 218 -18.46 -0.03 -6.87
N ALA A 219 -19.78 -0.18 -6.72
CA ALA A 219 -20.76 0.42 -7.61
C ALA A 219 -20.69 1.96 -7.59
N CYS A 220 -20.47 2.60 -6.44
CA CYS A 220 -20.23 4.04 -6.35
C CYS A 220 -19.01 4.47 -7.17
N TYR A 221 -17.89 3.75 -7.08
CA TYR A 221 -16.69 4.03 -7.90
C TYR A 221 -16.95 3.82 -9.40
N ARG A 222 -17.68 2.77 -9.78
CA ARG A 222 -18.01 2.52 -11.19
C ARG A 222 -18.90 3.62 -11.75
N HIS A 223 -19.92 4.04 -11.00
CA HIS A 223 -20.75 5.18 -11.38
C HIS A 223 -19.91 6.46 -11.52
N TRP A 224 -19.01 6.73 -10.58
CA TRP A 224 -18.08 7.85 -10.64
C TRP A 224 -17.16 7.82 -11.87
N PHE A 225 -16.73 6.63 -12.31
CA PHE A 225 -15.98 6.47 -13.57
C PHE A 225 -16.82 6.62 -14.84
N GLY A 226 -18.15 6.59 -14.73
CA GLY A 226 -19.07 6.53 -15.86
C GLY A 226 -19.19 5.12 -16.45
N TRP A 227 -18.99 4.08 -15.63
CA TRP A 227 -19.13 2.67 -16.01
C TRP A 227 -20.43 2.07 -15.48
N ASN A 228 -21.00 1.10 -16.21
CA ASN A 228 -22.15 0.32 -15.77
C ASN A 228 -21.81 -0.53 -14.54
N SER A 229 -22.80 -1.01 -13.78
CA SER A 229 -22.58 -1.95 -12.68
C SER A 229 -21.80 -3.20 -13.15
N ALA A 230 -20.93 -3.71 -12.30
CA ALA A 230 -20.22 -4.97 -12.58
C ALA A 230 -21.17 -6.15 -12.42
N GLN A 231 -20.91 -7.24 -13.14
CA GLN A 231 -21.53 -8.52 -12.79
C GLN A 231 -20.85 -9.04 -11.52
N GLU A 232 -21.63 -9.60 -10.62
CA GLU A 232 -21.15 -10.09 -9.34
C GLU A 232 -21.13 -11.62 -9.34
N PHE A 233 -20.11 -12.22 -8.74
CA PHE A 233 -20.12 -13.65 -8.44
C PHE A 233 -19.56 -13.90 -7.05
N ILE A 234 -20.18 -14.84 -6.34
CA ILE A 234 -19.73 -15.24 -5.02
C ILE A 234 -18.55 -16.18 -5.21
N LEU A 235 -17.41 -15.83 -4.63
CA LEU A 235 -16.22 -16.65 -4.70
C LEU A 235 -16.39 -17.87 -3.77
N PRO A 236 -16.24 -19.11 -4.25
CA PRO A 236 -16.27 -20.28 -3.38
C PRO A 236 -15.19 -20.20 -2.29
N ASN A 237 -15.49 -20.69 -1.08
CA ASN A 237 -14.58 -20.64 0.07
C ASN A 237 -13.17 -21.18 -0.22
N TRP A 238 -13.07 -22.26 -1.00
CA TRP A 238 -11.78 -22.84 -1.38
C TRP A 238 -10.96 -21.90 -2.28
N ALA A 239 -11.61 -21.18 -3.18
CA ALA A 239 -10.94 -20.23 -4.08
C ALA A 239 -10.51 -18.97 -3.31
N ALA A 240 -11.36 -18.50 -2.37
CA ALA A 240 -10.99 -17.43 -1.45
C ALA A 240 -9.75 -17.80 -0.60
N ALA A 241 -9.72 -19.02 -0.06
CA ALA A 241 -8.59 -19.53 0.71
C ALA A 241 -7.29 -19.59 -0.12
N ILE A 242 -7.36 -20.01 -1.39
CA ILE A 242 -6.21 -19.98 -2.30
C ILE A 242 -5.73 -18.54 -2.52
N LEU A 243 -6.64 -17.59 -2.75
CA LEU A 243 -6.28 -16.18 -2.96
C LEU A 243 -5.54 -15.59 -1.74
N TYR A 244 -6.01 -15.88 -0.53
CA TYR A 244 -5.34 -15.44 0.70
C TYR A 244 -3.93 -16.04 0.83
N ARG A 245 -3.76 -17.34 0.51
CA ARG A 245 -2.44 -18.01 0.53
C ARG A 245 -1.47 -17.45 -0.50
N ILE A 246 -1.96 -17.11 -1.70
CA ILE A 246 -1.15 -16.44 -2.72
C ILE A 246 -0.70 -15.07 -2.21
N GLY A 247 -1.60 -14.32 -1.55
CA GLY A 247 -1.25 -13.06 -0.93
C GLY A 247 -0.18 -13.18 0.15
N ASP A 248 -0.26 -14.21 1.00
CA ASP A 248 0.75 -14.45 2.03
C ASP A 248 2.11 -14.85 1.45
N ALA A 249 2.13 -15.66 0.39
CA ALA A 249 3.37 -15.99 -0.33
C ALA A 249 3.99 -14.75 -0.99
N ALA A 250 3.19 -13.91 -1.64
CA ALA A 250 3.66 -12.65 -2.22
C ALA A 250 4.22 -11.70 -1.13
N ALA A 251 3.64 -11.71 0.07
CA ALA A 251 4.15 -10.93 1.19
C ALA A 251 5.55 -11.36 1.65
N GLN A 252 5.88 -12.65 1.58
CA GLN A 252 7.24 -13.16 1.85
C GLN A 252 8.26 -12.63 0.84
N LEU A 253 7.84 -12.40 -0.41
CA LEU A 253 8.64 -11.75 -1.45
C LEU A 253 8.69 -10.21 -1.32
N GLY A 254 8.14 -9.66 -0.24
CA GLY A 254 8.15 -8.23 0.06
C GLY A 254 7.06 -7.41 -0.63
N TRP A 255 6.11 -8.05 -1.32
CA TRP A 255 4.93 -7.40 -1.89
C TRP A 255 3.87 -7.14 -0.81
N ARG A 256 2.92 -6.22 -1.07
CA ARG A 256 1.87 -5.84 -0.12
C ARG A 256 0.47 -6.04 -0.69
N PRO A 257 0.07 -7.29 -1.00
CA PRO A 257 -1.26 -7.55 -1.55
C PRO A 257 -2.34 -7.26 -0.51
N PRO A 258 -3.52 -6.75 -0.93
CA PRO A 258 -4.63 -6.44 -0.03
C PRO A 258 -5.30 -7.70 0.56
N MET A 259 -5.27 -8.81 -0.18
CA MET A 259 -5.90 -10.07 0.20
C MET A 259 -4.88 -10.98 0.88
N ARG A 260 -4.88 -11.03 2.21
CA ARG A 260 -4.02 -11.90 3.03
C ARG A 260 -4.83 -12.57 4.14
N SER A 261 -4.37 -13.70 4.66
CA SER A 261 -5.16 -14.48 5.64
C SER A 261 -5.52 -13.66 6.89
N ASN A 262 -4.65 -12.74 7.33
CA ASN A 262 -4.93 -11.86 8.47
C ASN A 262 -6.05 -10.82 8.19
N ALA A 263 -6.28 -10.45 6.93
CA ALA A 263 -7.35 -9.53 6.56
C ALA A 263 -8.72 -10.21 6.51
N ALA A 264 -8.78 -11.54 6.33
CA ALA A 264 -10.04 -12.26 6.18
C ALA A 264 -10.99 -12.02 7.36
N LYS A 265 -10.47 -12.07 8.59
CA LYS A 265 -11.26 -11.81 9.81
C LYS A 265 -11.83 -10.39 9.88
N GLU A 266 -11.07 -9.39 9.45
CA GLU A 266 -11.54 -7.99 9.44
C GLU A 266 -12.54 -7.74 8.31
N ILE A 267 -12.38 -8.42 7.17
CA ILE A 267 -13.34 -8.38 6.06
C ILE A 267 -14.68 -8.97 6.49
N GLU A 268 -14.67 -10.11 7.19
CA GLU A 268 -15.88 -10.76 7.71
C GLU A 268 -16.57 -9.91 8.76
N ARG A 269 -15.80 -9.33 9.70
CA ARG A 269 -16.33 -8.48 10.78
C ARG A 269 -16.96 -7.18 10.27
N GLY A 270 -16.45 -6.63 9.17
CA GLY A 270 -16.86 -5.34 8.65
C GLY A 270 -16.43 -4.17 9.55
N ALA A 271 -16.80 -2.97 9.12
CA ALA A 271 -16.36 -1.70 9.69
C ALA A 271 -17.55 -0.73 9.84
N VAL A 272 -18.60 -1.17 10.51
CA VAL A 272 -19.74 -0.33 10.96
C VAL A 272 -19.41 0.22 12.35
N GLY A 273 -20.04 1.29 12.82
CA GLY A 273 -19.97 1.84 14.18
C GLY A 273 -20.96 2.99 14.39
N ASP A 274 -20.87 3.69 15.52
CA ASP A 274 -21.79 4.78 15.87
C ASP A 274 -21.14 6.16 15.67
N PRO A 275 -21.53 6.93 14.64
CA PRO A 275 -21.01 8.28 14.43
C PRO A 275 -21.67 9.33 15.35
N GLN A 276 -22.73 9.02 16.11
CA GLN A 276 -23.47 10.04 16.87
C GLN A 276 -22.62 10.78 17.91
N PRO A 277 -21.77 10.13 18.72
CA PRO A 277 -20.88 10.85 19.64
C PRO A 277 -19.92 11.78 18.91
N TRP A 278 -19.40 11.37 17.75
CA TRP A 278 -18.52 12.21 16.94
C TRP A 278 -19.25 13.45 16.41
N ILE A 279 -20.46 13.26 15.89
CA ILE A 279 -21.31 14.36 15.40
C ILE A 279 -21.66 15.32 16.53
N ALA A 280 -22.04 14.81 17.70
CA ALA A 280 -22.43 15.62 18.85
C ALA A 280 -21.28 16.49 19.36
N GLU A 281 -20.07 15.93 19.46
CA GLU A 281 -18.88 16.64 19.97
C GLU A 281 -18.34 17.67 18.97
N THR A 282 -18.38 17.36 17.67
CA THR A 282 -17.69 18.17 16.65
C THR A 282 -18.59 19.04 15.81
N GLY A 283 -19.88 18.71 15.72
CA GLY A 283 -20.83 19.27 14.76
C GLY A 283 -20.57 18.88 13.30
N ILE A 284 -19.54 18.06 13.02
CA ILE A 284 -19.19 17.62 11.67
C ILE A 284 -20.22 16.59 11.21
N GLN A 285 -20.86 16.87 10.06
CA GLN A 285 -21.77 15.93 9.41
C GLN A 285 -20.98 15.08 8.41
N PRO A 286 -20.88 13.75 8.61
CA PRO A 286 -20.10 12.88 7.74
C PRO A 286 -20.68 12.83 6.33
N SER A 287 -19.84 13.02 5.32
CA SER A 287 -20.26 13.02 3.92
C SER A 287 -20.49 11.60 3.40
N THR A 288 -21.56 11.41 2.61
CA THR A 288 -21.76 10.15 1.89
C THR A 288 -20.67 9.92 0.85
N LEU A 289 -20.38 8.65 0.54
CA LEU A 289 -19.39 8.32 -0.50
C LEU A 289 -19.79 8.90 -1.87
N ALA A 290 -21.07 8.83 -2.22
CA ALA A 290 -21.56 9.38 -3.48
C ALA A 290 -21.32 10.90 -3.58
N THR A 291 -21.60 11.64 -2.50
CA THR A 291 -21.38 13.10 -2.47
C THR A 291 -19.89 13.43 -2.60
N ALA A 292 -19.03 12.75 -1.84
CA ALA A 292 -17.59 12.98 -1.88
C ALA A 292 -16.96 12.71 -3.26
N LEU A 293 -17.42 11.66 -3.95
CA LEU A 293 -17.02 11.36 -5.33
C LEU A 293 -17.54 12.41 -6.31
N SER A 294 -18.77 12.90 -6.15
CA SER A 294 -19.35 13.93 -7.03
C SER A 294 -18.61 15.28 -6.95
N LEU A 295 -18.12 15.64 -5.77
CA LEU A 295 -17.32 16.85 -5.55
C LEU A 295 -15.92 16.77 -6.19
N ASN A 296 -15.48 15.57 -6.56
CA ASN A 296 -14.17 15.31 -7.11
C ASN A 296 -14.29 14.48 -8.39
N PRO A 297 -14.70 15.06 -9.53
CA PRO A 297 -14.96 14.32 -10.76
C PRO A 297 -13.78 13.43 -11.19
N ALA A 298 -14.09 12.22 -11.66
CA ALA A 298 -13.08 11.28 -12.12
C ALA A 298 -12.33 11.82 -13.34
N THR A 299 -11.01 11.64 -13.35
CA THR A 299 -10.15 12.00 -14.48
C THR A 299 -9.61 10.74 -15.16
N VAL A 300 -8.90 10.92 -16.28
CA VAL A 300 -8.22 9.82 -16.97
C VAL A 300 -7.21 9.09 -16.06
N GLN A 301 -6.59 9.82 -15.12
CA GLN A 301 -5.63 9.26 -14.18
C GLN A 301 -6.26 8.14 -13.33
N GLU A 302 -7.49 8.36 -12.87
CA GLU A 302 -8.19 7.41 -12.02
C GLU A 302 -8.62 6.15 -12.77
N ARG A 303 -9.01 6.31 -14.04
CA ARG A 303 -9.36 5.20 -14.93
C ARG A 303 -8.14 4.34 -15.25
N TRP A 304 -7.00 4.97 -15.56
CA TRP A 304 -5.74 4.26 -15.79
C TRP A 304 -5.25 3.56 -14.54
N PHE A 305 -5.27 4.24 -13.38
CA PHE A 305 -4.91 3.65 -12.10
C PHE A 305 -5.75 2.41 -11.80
N ALA A 306 -7.07 2.50 -11.94
CA ALA A 306 -7.99 1.40 -11.71
C ALA A 306 -7.64 0.15 -12.54
N GLY A 307 -7.38 0.32 -13.84
CA GLY A 307 -6.95 -0.78 -14.71
C GLY A 307 -5.57 -1.34 -14.34
N LEU A 308 -4.58 -0.46 -14.16
CA LEU A 308 -3.20 -0.86 -13.84
C LEU A 308 -3.10 -1.53 -12.47
N TYR A 309 -3.96 -1.19 -11.51
CA TYR A 309 -4.01 -1.84 -10.21
C TYR A 309 -4.22 -3.35 -10.34
N VAL A 310 -5.12 -3.78 -11.23
CA VAL A 310 -5.43 -5.19 -11.49
C VAL A 310 -4.35 -5.86 -12.34
N VAL A 311 -3.78 -5.14 -13.31
CA VAL A 311 -2.78 -5.70 -14.23
C VAL A 311 -1.40 -5.82 -13.57
N LYS A 312 -1.06 -4.96 -12.60
CA LYS A 312 0.25 -4.93 -11.94
C LYS A 312 0.66 -6.30 -11.36
N PRO A 313 -0.16 -7.01 -10.55
CA PRO A 313 0.20 -8.36 -10.10
C PRO A 313 0.52 -9.33 -11.23
N ALA A 314 -0.23 -9.28 -12.34
CA ALA A 314 0.03 -10.15 -13.49
C ALA A 314 1.39 -9.86 -14.13
N ILE A 315 1.76 -8.58 -14.28
CA ILE A 315 3.10 -8.17 -14.76
C ILE A 315 4.20 -8.79 -13.90
N PHE A 316 4.08 -8.68 -12.57
CA PHE A 316 5.11 -9.13 -11.63
C PHE A 316 5.06 -10.62 -11.29
N VAL A 317 4.11 -11.38 -11.85
CA VAL A 317 4.12 -12.85 -11.84
C VAL A 317 4.66 -13.36 -13.18
N VAL A 318 4.18 -12.82 -14.29
CA VAL A 318 4.51 -13.30 -15.63
C VAL A 318 5.93 -12.92 -16.04
N LEU A 319 6.42 -11.72 -15.72
CA LEU A 319 7.78 -11.32 -16.09
C LEU A 319 8.86 -12.18 -15.41
N PRO A 320 8.86 -12.37 -14.07
CA PRO A 320 9.81 -13.30 -13.45
C PRO A 320 9.71 -14.72 -13.99
N PHE A 321 8.48 -15.22 -14.17
CA PHE A 321 8.25 -16.55 -14.70
C PHE A 321 8.86 -16.69 -16.10
N PHE A 322 8.62 -15.73 -16.98
CA PHE A 322 9.19 -15.69 -18.32
C PHE A 322 10.72 -15.82 -18.28
N TRP A 323 11.40 -14.94 -17.53
CA TRP A 323 12.87 -14.95 -17.43
C TRP A 323 13.43 -16.21 -16.78
N ILE A 324 12.83 -16.70 -15.70
CA ILE A 324 13.30 -17.93 -15.06
C ILE A 324 13.12 -19.12 -16.01
N MET A 325 11.98 -19.20 -16.69
CA MET A 325 11.70 -20.31 -17.59
C MET A 325 12.56 -20.28 -18.85
N THR A 326 12.89 -19.12 -19.42
CA THR A 326 13.82 -19.04 -20.57
C THR A 326 15.20 -19.58 -20.20
N GLY A 327 15.69 -19.26 -18.99
CA GLY A 327 16.93 -19.84 -18.48
C GLY A 327 16.85 -21.35 -18.24
N VAL A 328 15.78 -21.83 -17.60
CA VAL A 328 15.58 -23.28 -17.37
C VAL A 328 15.49 -24.05 -18.69
N ILE A 329 14.74 -23.55 -19.67
CA ILE A 329 14.62 -24.16 -20.99
C ILE A 329 15.98 -24.21 -21.67
N SER A 330 16.76 -23.12 -21.62
CA SER A 330 18.10 -23.04 -22.22
C SER A 330 19.09 -24.05 -21.64
N LEU A 331 18.96 -24.41 -20.34
CA LEU A 331 19.81 -25.41 -19.69
C LEU A 331 19.30 -26.85 -19.83
N THR A 332 18.08 -27.04 -20.32
CA THR A 332 17.43 -28.36 -20.38
C THR A 332 17.07 -28.74 -21.81
N THR A 333 15.82 -28.55 -22.20
CA THR A 333 15.27 -28.99 -23.49
C THR A 333 15.79 -28.17 -24.66
N GLY A 334 16.11 -26.89 -24.44
CA GLY A 334 16.61 -25.96 -25.44
C GLY A 334 18.13 -25.93 -25.59
N TRP A 335 18.88 -26.69 -24.79
CA TRP A 335 20.34 -26.66 -24.76
C TRP A 335 20.98 -26.85 -26.15
N ARG A 336 20.59 -27.92 -26.84
CA ARG A 336 21.17 -28.27 -28.16
C ARG A 336 20.92 -27.16 -29.18
N SER A 337 19.67 -26.71 -29.26
CA SER A 337 19.28 -25.62 -30.16
C SER A 337 19.99 -24.30 -29.84
N GLY A 338 20.18 -23.98 -28.55
CA GLY A 338 20.95 -22.79 -28.14
C GLY A 338 22.42 -22.85 -28.57
N VAL A 339 23.05 -24.01 -28.46
CA VAL A 339 24.45 -24.21 -28.88
C VAL A 339 24.58 -24.15 -30.41
N GLU A 340 23.67 -24.82 -31.14
CA GLU A 340 23.63 -24.81 -32.61
C GLU A 340 23.48 -23.40 -33.18
N LEU A 341 22.69 -22.54 -32.53
CA LEU A 341 22.55 -21.13 -32.95
C LEU A 341 23.88 -20.38 -32.93
N LEU A 342 24.82 -20.76 -32.06
CA LEU A 342 26.10 -20.07 -31.88
C LEU A 342 27.29 -20.77 -32.55
N ILE A 343 27.21 -22.08 -32.83
CA ILE A 343 28.38 -22.90 -33.20
C ILE A 343 29.05 -22.45 -34.51
N ASP A 344 28.27 -22.01 -35.50
CA ASP A 344 28.79 -21.51 -36.79
C ASP A 344 29.01 -19.99 -36.81
N THR A 345 29.07 -19.35 -35.64
CA THR A 345 29.25 -17.90 -35.51
C THR A 345 30.65 -17.56 -35.02
N ALA A 346 30.97 -16.26 -34.97
CA ALA A 346 32.25 -15.76 -34.45
C ALA A 346 32.53 -16.17 -32.98
N VAL A 347 31.51 -16.60 -32.23
CA VAL A 347 31.63 -17.06 -30.83
C VAL A 347 31.49 -18.57 -30.68
N GLY A 348 31.56 -19.35 -31.76
CA GLY A 348 31.30 -20.80 -31.77
C GLY A 348 32.12 -21.61 -30.76
N ALA A 349 33.40 -21.26 -30.56
CA ALA A 349 34.26 -21.90 -29.55
C ALA A 349 33.75 -21.76 -28.11
N LEU A 350 32.93 -20.74 -27.85
CA LEU A 350 32.31 -20.45 -26.55
C LEU A 350 30.80 -20.72 -26.55
N ALA A 351 30.24 -21.39 -27.56
CA ALA A 351 28.79 -21.58 -27.70
C ALA A 351 28.14 -22.21 -26.46
N GLY A 352 28.67 -23.33 -25.97
CA GLY A 352 28.19 -23.97 -24.73
C GLY A 352 28.25 -23.05 -23.51
N PRO A 353 29.44 -22.52 -23.14
CA PRO A 353 29.56 -21.56 -22.05
C PRO A 353 28.68 -20.31 -22.19
N ALA A 354 28.50 -19.78 -23.40
CA ALA A 354 27.66 -18.62 -23.66
C ALA A 354 26.17 -18.91 -23.42
N VAL A 355 25.68 -20.10 -23.81
CA VAL A 355 24.31 -20.55 -23.51
C VAL A 355 24.11 -20.69 -22.00
N VAL A 356 25.07 -21.29 -21.28
CA VAL A 356 25.01 -21.37 -19.81
C VAL A 356 24.96 -19.97 -19.19
N ALA A 357 25.83 -19.07 -19.63
CA ALA A 357 25.91 -17.72 -19.10
C ALA A 357 24.62 -16.93 -19.33
N GLY A 358 24.06 -16.98 -20.54
CA GLY A 358 22.77 -16.36 -20.86
C GLY A 358 21.63 -16.94 -20.00
N ALA A 359 21.57 -18.25 -19.87
CA ALA A 359 20.55 -18.91 -19.07
C ALA A 359 20.62 -18.54 -17.57
N LEU A 360 21.83 -18.46 -17.00
CA LEU A 360 22.01 -18.01 -15.62
C LEU A 360 21.65 -16.53 -15.47
N ALA A 361 22.01 -15.69 -16.44
CA ALA A 361 21.63 -14.28 -16.45
C ALA A 361 20.11 -14.09 -16.44
N ASP A 362 19.40 -14.85 -17.28
CA ASP A 362 17.93 -14.88 -17.33
C ASP A 362 17.32 -15.25 -15.97
N MET A 363 17.79 -16.34 -15.35
CA MET A 363 17.30 -16.78 -14.04
C MET A 363 17.56 -15.75 -12.93
N ILE A 364 18.75 -15.13 -12.92
CA ILE A 364 19.12 -14.09 -11.95
C ILE A 364 18.21 -12.87 -12.13
N VAL A 365 18.03 -12.41 -13.37
CA VAL A 365 17.13 -11.28 -13.69
C VAL A 365 15.71 -11.58 -13.21
N GLY A 366 15.17 -12.76 -13.53
CA GLY A 366 13.84 -13.16 -13.10
C GLY A 366 13.68 -13.21 -11.58
N ALA A 367 14.67 -13.76 -10.86
CA ALA A 367 14.68 -13.78 -9.39
C ALA A 367 14.74 -12.36 -8.79
N LEU A 368 15.55 -11.47 -9.37
CA LEU A 368 15.64 -10.07 -8.95
C LEU A 368 14.32 -9.32 -9.15
N ILE A 369 13.58 -9.58 -10.25
CA ILE A 369 12.26 -9.00 -10.51
C ILE A 369 11.22 -9.54 -9.51
N ALA A 370 11.24 -10.85 -9.21
CA ALA A 370 10.30 -11.47 -8.28
C ALA A 370 10.40 -10.89 -6.86
N TRP A 371 11.62 -10.57 -6.41
CA TRP A 371 11.86 -10.04 -5.08
C TRP A 371 11.71 -8.51 -5.04
N ARG A 372 10.67 -8.02 -4.34
CA ARG A 372 10.27 -6.59 -4.36
C ARG A 372 11.40 -5.57 -4.09
N PRO A 373 12.34 -5.79 -3.14
CA PRO A 373 13.43 -4.86 -2.87
C PRO A 373 14.42 -4.71 -4.03
N THR A 374 14.63 -5.77 -4.81
CA THR A 374 15.55 -5.80 -5.96
C THR A 374 14.82 -5.59 -7.30
N GLY A 375 13.49 -5.54 -7.30
CA GLY A 375 12.67 -5.48 -8.51
C GLY A 375 13.10 -4.41 -9.52
N ARG A 376 13.49 -3.22 -9.05
CA ARG A 376 13.99 -2.15 -9.94
C ARG A 376 15.28 -2.55 -10.65
N LEU A 377 16.23 -3.13 -9.92
CA LEU A 377 17.50 -3.62 -10.47
C LEU A 377 17.25 -4.77 -11.46
N GLY A 378 16.37 -5.71 -11.11
CA GLY A 378 15.96 -6.80 -12.00
C GLY A 378 15.37 -6.29 -13.32
N LEU A 379 14.48 -5.30 -13.26
CA LEU A 379 13.87 -4.71 -14.47
C LEU A 379 14.90 -3.98 -15.35
N PHE A 380 15.84 -3.23 -14.76
CA PHE A 380 16.94 -2.64 -15.54
C PHE A 380 17.87 -3.71 -16.13
N GLY A 381 18.20 -4.75 -15.36
CA GLY A 381 18.96 -5.90 -15.84
C GLY A 381 18.29 -6.59 -17.02
N ALA A 382 16.97 -6.79 -16.96
CA ALA A 382 16.18 -7.34 -18.04
C ALA A 382 16.19 -6.49 -19.32
N ILE A 383 16.11 -5.16 -19.17
CA ILE A 383 16.20 -4.21 -20.30
C ILE A 383 17.57 -4.33 -20.96
N VAL A 384 18.65 -4.28 -20.17
CA VAL A 384 20.02 -4.41 -20.69
C VAL A 384 20.24 -5.76 -21.38
N LEU A 385 19.78 -6.85 -20.77
CA LEU A 385 19.94 -8.20 -21.30
C LEU A 385 19.12 -8.41 -22.58
N SER A 386 17.90 -7.87 -22.63
CA SER A 386 17.06 -7.88 -23.84
C SER A 386 17.71 -7.14 -25.00
N LEU A 387 18.28 -5.95 -24.74
CA LEU A 387 19.01 -5.19 -25.75
C LEU A 387 20.27 -5.92 -26.20
N PHE A 388 21.00 -6.54 -25.26
CA PHE A 388 22.16 -7.37 -25.58
C PHE A 388 21.77 -8.53 -26.50
N TYR A 389 20.71 -9.28 -26.19
CA TYR A 389 20.24 -10.38 -27.07
C TYR A 389 19.78 -9.88 -28.43
N ALA A 390 19.11 -8.73 -28.51
CA ALA A 390 18.71 -8.14 -29.78
C ALA A 390 19.91 -7.76 -30.65
N ILE A 391 20.93 -7.12 -30.07
CA ILE A 391 22.15 -6.69 -30.77
C ILE A 391 22.98 -7.92 -31.17
N ALA A 392 23.26 -8.82 -30.23
CA ALA A 392 24.04 -10.02 -30.47
C ALA A 392 23.37 -10.91 -31.52
N GLY A 393 22.06 -11.13 -31.41
CA GLY A 393 21.29 -11.88 -32.40
C GLY A 393 21.32 -11.23 -33.78
N SER A 394 21.22 -9.90 -33.87
CA SER A 394 21.27 -9.18 -35.15
C SER A 394 22.64 -9.28 -35.83
N ILE A 395 23.73 -9.32 -35.07
CA ILE A 395 25.09 -9.41 -35.61
C ILE A 395 25.45 -10.86 -35.97
N LEU A 396 25.16 -11.80 -35.08
CA LEU A 396 25.58 -13.19 -35.23
C LEU A 396 24.64 -13.99 -36.13
N ARG A 397 23.34 -13.67 -36.13
CA ARG A 397 22.26 -14.40 -36.83
C ARG A 397 21.18 -13.45 -37.35
N PRO A 398 21.49 -12.54 -38.30
CA PRO A 398 20.53 -11.58 -38.84
C PRO A 398 19.26 -12.22 -39.44
N GLU A 399 19.35 -13.48 -39.88
CA GLU A 399 18.23 -14.29 -40.35
C GLU A 399 17.07 -14.42 -39.33
N LEU A 400 17.36 -14.31 -38.02
CA LEU A 400 16.36 -14.40 -36.95
C LEU A 400 15.31 -13.26 -36.97
N TRP A 401 15.55 -12.19 -37.73
CA TRP A 401 14.55 -11.16 -37.99
C TRP A 401 13.42 -11.62 -38.93
N ASN A 402 13.73 -12.54 -39.84
CA ASN A 402 12.80 -13.07 -40.84
C ASN A 402 12.21 -14.44 -40.46
N GLU A 403 12.64 -15.01 -39.34
CA GLU A 403 12.12 -16.27 -38.81
C GLU A 403 10.61 -16.16 -38.52
N PRO A 404 9.76 -17.11 -38.96
CA PRO A 404 8.30 -17.03 -38.80
C PRO A 404 7.84 -16.91 -37.34
N LEU A 405 8.62 -17.46 -36.41
CA LEU A 405 8.34 -17.37 -34.97
C LEU A 405 8.73 -16.00 -34.38
N GLY A 406 9.41 -15.15 -35.13
CA GLY A 406 9.78 -13.77 -34.80
C GLY A 406 10.53 -13.61 -33.48
N PRO A 407 11.58 -14.40 -33.19
CA PRO A 407 12.26 -14.37 -31.90
C PRO A 407 12.82 -12.98 -31.55
N LEU A 408 13.44 -12.28 -32.52
CA LEU A 408 13.96 -10.93 -32.29
C LEU A 408 12.87 -9.85 -32.24
N ILE A 409 11.82 -9.98 -33.07
CA ILE A 409 10.70 -9.03 -33.09
C ILE A 409 9.96 -9.01 -31.74
N LYS A 410 9.81 -10.18 -31.10
CA LYS A 410 9.14 -10.32 -29.80
C LYS A 410 9.90 -9.66 -28.65
N ILE A 411 11.18 -9.33 -28.82
CA ILE A 411 11.95 -8.59 -27.80
C ILE A 411 11.37 -7.19 -27.60
N LEU A 412 10.88 -6.53 -28.64
CA LEU A 412 10.34 -5.16 -28.56
C LEU A 412 9.15 -5.02 -27.60
N PRO A 413 8.05 -5.79 -27.73
CA PRO A 413 6.94 -5.71 -26.78
C PRO A 413 7.35 -6.15 -25.36
N ILE A 414 8.28 -7.11 -25.23
CA ILE A 414 8.83 -7.51 -23.93
C ILE A 414 9.57 -6.32 -23.30
N LEU A 415 10.40 -5.61 -24.06
CA LEU A 415 11.14 -4.43 -23.61
C LEU A 415 10.18 -3.32 -23.12
N VAL A 416 9.12 -3.04 -23.89
CA VAL A 416 8.08 -2.09 -23.49
C VAL A 416 7.41 -2.50 -22.17
N LEU A 417 7.14 -3.79 -21.98
CA LEU A 417 6.53 -4.30 -20.75
C LEU A 417 7.43 -4.07 -19.52
N HIS A 418 8.76 -4.12 -19.67
CA HIS A 418 9.69 -3.76 -18.58
C HIS A 418 9.62 -2.28 -18.22
N PHE A 419 9.46 -1.39 -19.20
CA PHE A 419 9.24 0.04 -18.94
C PHE A 419 7.90 0.29 -18.25
N VAL A 420 6.83 -0.40 -18.66
CA VAL A 420 5.54 -0.35 -17.96
C VAL A 420 5.68 -0.86 -16.52
N ALA A 421 6.38 -1.98 -16.32
CA ALA A 421 6.65 -2.53 -14.99
C ALA A 421 7.42 -1.54 -14.11
N LEU A 422 8.44 -0.85 -14.65
CA LEU A 422 9.17 0.21 -13.95
C LEU A 422 8.27 1.38 -13.57
N ALA A 423 7.38 1.81 -14.48
CA ALA A 423 6.47 2.92 -14.27
C ALA A 423 5.44 2.63 -13.16
N VAL A 424 5.04 1.37 -12.98
CA VAL A 424 4.06 0.97 -11.96
C VAL A 424 4.68 0.27 -10.75
N LEU A 425 6.01 0.13 -10.68
CA LEU A 425 6.69 -0.59 -9.60
C LEU A 425 6.45 0.09 -8.24
N GLU A 426 6.59 1.40 -8.22
CA GLU A 426 6.40 2.21 -7.02
C GLU A 426 4.94 2.18 -6.55
N GLU A 427 4.74 2.21 -5.24
CA GLU A 427 3.40 2.26 -4.62
C GLU A 427 3.05 3.68 -4.18
N ARG A 428 4.01 4.61 -4.31
CA ARG A 428 3.95 6.03 -3.97
C ARG A 428 4.95 6.82 -4.78
#